data_AF-A0A258ESF6-F1
#
_entry.id   AF-A0A258ESF6-F1
#
_cell.length_a   1.000
_cell.length_b   1.000
_cell.length_c   1.000
_cell.angle_alpha   90.00
_cell.angle_beta   90.00
_cell.angle_gamma   90.00
#
_symmetry.space_group_name_H-M   'P 1'
#
loop_
_entity.id
_entity.type
_entity.pdbx_description
1 polymer ?
#
loop_
_entity_poly.entity_id
_entity_poly.type
_entity_poly.pdbx_seq_one_letter_code
_entity_poly.pdbx_strand_id
1 'polypeptide(L)'
;GEFFDSLEQHEGLNILICDGDRLNWSHQCLVYADLIIVASRFEANSEIYEVENQLELYAQNILNKKIYLLLLHDADPAYPKNTDRWIVPRSVNLHIHLRRGNKKDVSRFCRIITNQATGLVLGGGGAKGYAHIGVVKALQEKGIEIDFLGGTSAGAIYGVTMSFFDFEFEKIEKVIAQSVKAKLTKNDLTIPMISILSGKKVSRFTQGLFGNTLMEDIWVNSYCVSTNFSKASMSVHRQGLLWRKLSASMAIPGVFPPIVIDHYLHVDGAVMDNLPIEPMYQYPVSNIIAVSLSGLGERQVNFEDAPSGWKLLWDKIRGKKRFKIPSLSSLIINALTLNSLNKQGSTKEKVSHYFELNLKGVGFMDDSKWKHIMAKGYHQTHEYLENLPVEEQFWKES
;
A
#
# COMPACT_ATOMS: atom_id res chain seq x y z
N GLY A 1 -20.87 -6.47 -36.27
CA GLY A 1 -20.34 -7.78 -36.63
C GLY A 1 -19.01 -7.58 -37.30
N GLU A 2 -18.97 -7.69 -38.63
CA GLU A 2 -17.73 -7.83 -39.42
C GLU A 2 -16.59 -6.87 -39.07
N PHE A 3 -16.87 -5.58 -38.84
CA PHE A 3 -15.83 -4.64 -38.42
C PHE A 3 -15.18 -5.04 -37.08
N PHE A 4 -15.98 -5.32 -36.05
CA PHE A 4 -15.46 -5.70 -34.74
C PHE A 4 -14.81 -7.09 -34.77
N ASP A 5 -15.36 -8.02 -35.55
CA ASP A 5 -14.77 -9.35 -35.75
C ASP A 5 -13.40 -9.25 -36.45
N SER A 6 -13.17 -8.23 -37.28
CA SER A 6 -11.85 -7.97 -37.87
C SER A 6 -10.84 -7.39 -36.88
N LEU A 7 -11.30 -6.67 -35.84
CA LEU A 7 -10.43 -6.12 -34.80
C LEU A 7 -9.76 -7.23 -33.97
N GLU A 8 -10.47 -8.34 -33.75
CA GLU A 8 -9.95 -9.52 -33.05
C GLU A 8 -8.78 -10.20 -33.79
N GLN A 9 -8.58 -9.89 -35.08
CA GLN A 9 -7.48 -10.43 -35.88
C GLN A 9 -6.19 -9.60 -35.77
N HIS A 10 -6.27 -8.40 -35.19
CA HIS A 10 -5.11 -7.53 -35.00
C HIS A 10 -4.41 -7.85 -33.68
N GLU A 11 -3.10 -8.10 -33.75
CA GLU A 11 -2.27 -8.19 -32.55
C GLU A 11 -2.15 -6.82 -31.86
N GLY A 12 -2.37 -6.78 -30.54
CA GLY A 12 -2.20 -5.59 -29.71
C GLY A 12 -3.51 -4.99 -29.20
N LEU A 13 -3.49 -3.68 -28.91
CA LEU A 13 -4.65 -2.96 -28.37
C LEU A 13 -5.43 -2.27 -29.49
N ASN A 14 -6.72 -2.59 -29.58
CA ASN A 14 -7.67 -1.85 -30.40
C ASN A 14 -8.29 -0.70 -29.58
N ILE A 15 -8.00 0.55 -29.97
CA ILE A 15 -8.55 1.74 -29.30
C ILE A 15 -9.71 2.30 -30.12
N LEU A 16 -10.91 2.23 -29.54
CA LEU A 16 -12.13 2.79 -30.13
C LEU A 16 -12.41 4.16 -29.52
N ILE A 17 -12.40 5.21 -30.34
CA ILE A 17 -12.68 6.58 -29.91
C ILE A 17 -14.19 6.82 -29.97
N CYS A 18 -14.78 7.12 -28.82
CA CYS A 18 -16.21 7.44 -28.68
C CYS A 18 -16.40 8.94 -28.48
N ASP A 19 -17.47 9.49 -29.06
CA ASP A 19 -17.89 10.88 -28.87
C ASP A 19 -19.42 10.95 -28.68
N GLY A 20 -19.89 12.10 -28.17
CA GLY A 20 -21.32 12.35 -27.95
C GLY A 20 -22.11 12.66 -29.24
N ASP A 21 -21.42 13.04 -30.32
CA ASP A 21 -22.05 13.35 -31.61
C ASP A 21 -22.43 12.07 -32.37
N ARG A 22 -21.80 10.92 -32.04
CA ARG A 22 -21.99 9.61 -32.69
C ARG A 22 -22.43 8.54 -31.71
N LEU A 23 -23.54 8.75 -31.02
CA LEU A 23 -24.06 7.82 -29.99
C LEU A 23 -24.23 6.37 -30.47
N ASN A 24 -24.69 6.15 -31.71
CA ASN A 24 -24.84 4.79 -32.25
C ASN A 24 -23.50 4.04 -32.34
N TRP A 25 -22.44 4.75 -32.75
CA TRP A 25 -21.09 4.20 -32.79
C TRP A 25 -20.58 3.95 -31.38
N SER A 26 -20.70 4.94 -30.49
CA SER A 26 -20.27 4.83 -29.10
C SER A 26 -20.96 3.66 -28.39
N HIS A 27 -22.27 3.45 -28.60
CA HIS A 27 -23.01 2.30 -28.08
C HIS A 27 -22.47 0.98 -28.63
N GLN A 28 -22.17 0.88 -29.93
CA GLN A 28 -21.55 -0.34 -30.48
C GLN A 28 -20.18 -0.61 -29.87
N CYS A 29 -19.32 0.42 -29.72
CA CYS A 29 -18.04 0.28 -29.05
C CYS A 29 -18.17 -0.30 -27.63
N LEU A 30 -19.15 0.17 -26.85
CA LEU A 30 -19.37 -0.33 -25.49
C LEU A 30 -19.77 -1.80 -25.43
N VAL A 31 -20.52 -2.28 -26.43
CA VAL A 31 -20.92 -3.70 -26.51
C VAL A 31 -19.69 -4.59 -26.72
N TYR A 32 -18.76 -4.17 -27.58
CA TYR A 32 -17.58 -4.97 -27.96
C TYR A 32 -16.35 -4.72 -27.09
N ALA A 33 -16.25 -3.60 -26.38
CA ALA A 33 -15.07 -3.27 -25.57
C ALA A 33 -14.91 -4.19 -24.36
N ASP A 34 -13.68 -4.56 -24.02
CA ASP A 34 -13.34 -5.25 -22.77
C ASP A 34 -13.16 -4.28 -21.59
N LEU A 35 -12.76 -3.06 -21.90
CA LEU A 35 -12.47 -1.99 -20.95
C LEU A 35 -13.01 -0.67 -21.48
N ILE A 36 -13.73 0.06 -20.63
CA ILE A 36 -14.21 1.40 -20.91
C ILE A 36 -13.30 2.38 -20.18
N ILE A 37 -12.78 3.38 -20.89
CA ILE A 37 -11.98 4.45 -20.29
C ILE A 37 -12.70 5.78 -20.50
N VAL A 38 -13.20 6.35 -19.41
CA VAL A 38 -13.73 7.72 -19.39
C VAL A 38 -12.55 8.66 -19.14
N ALA A 39 -12.21 9.49 -20.11
CA ALA A 39 -11.09 10.42 -19.99
C ALA A 39 -11.59 11.87 -19.85
N SER A 40 -11.08 12.60 -18.87
CA SER A 40 -11.37 14.03 -18.72
C SER A 40 -10.18 14.81 -18.19
N ARG A 41 -10.16 16.12 -18.44
CA ARG A 41 -9.22 17.03 -17.78
C ARG A 41 -9.59 17.12 -16.31
N PHE A 42 -8.62 16.97 -15.42
CA PHE A 42 -8.86 16.96 -13.98
C PHE A 42 -9.55 18.24 -13.48
N GLU A 43 -9.21 19.39 -14.07
CA GLU A 43 -9.77 20.70 -13.71
C GLU A 43 -11.12 21.03 -14.37
N ALA A 44 -11.65 20.14 -15.23
CA ALA A 44 -12.97 20.33 -15.81
C ALA A 44 -14.09 20.16 -14.77
N ASN A 45 -15.32 20.49 -15.17
CA ASN A 45 -16.50 20.15 -14.37
C ASN A 45 -16.56 18.62 -14.20
N SER A 46 -16.75 18.17 -12.96
CA SER A 46 -16.76 16.76 -12.57
C SER A 46 -18.15 16.13 -12.53
N GLU A 47 -19.20 16.88 -12.88
CA GLU A 47 -20.54 16.34 -13.10
C GLU A 47 -20.52 15.23 -14.16
N ILE A 48 -21.53 14.34 -14.12
CA ILE A 48 -21.70 13.30 -15.13
C ILE A 48 -22.02 13.98 -16.46
N TYR A 49 -21.22 13.72 -17.49
CA TYR A 49 -21.43 14.31 -18.81
C TYR A 49 -22.64 13.71 -19.51
N GLU A 50 -23.23 14.48 -20.43
CA GLU A 50 -24.41 14.06 -21.17
C GLU A 50 -24.20 12.74 -21.92
N VAL A 51 -23.02 12.56 -22.54
CA VAL A 51 -22.63 11.31 -23.21
C VAL A 51 -22.56 10.12 -22.25
N GLU A 52 -22.15 10.33 -20.98
CA GLU A 52 -22.11 9.25 -19.98
C GLU A 52 -23.54 8.81 -19.61
N ASN A 53 -24.48 9.75 -19.51
CA ASN A 53 -25.89 9.47 -19.25
C ASN A 53 -26.59 8.81 -20.44
N GLN A 54 -26.39 9.33 -21.66
CA GLN A 54 -27.00 8.81 -22.89
C GLN A 54 -26.55 7.37 -23.20
N LEU A 55 -25.31 7.03 -22.83
CA LEU A 55 -24.76 5.68 -22.97
C LEU A 55 -25.04 4.77 -21.77
N GLU A 56 -25.76 5.27 -20.74
CA GLU A 56 -26.10 4.54 -19.53
C GLU A 56 -24.89 3.83 -18.87
N LEU A 57 -23.72 4.47 -18.88
CA LEU A 57 -22.44 3.83 -18.50
C LEU A 57 -22.45 3.21 -17.10
N TYR A 58 -23.22 3.79 -16.19
CA TYR A 58 -23.27 3.39 -14.78
C TYR A 58 -24.55 2.65 -14.39
N ALA A 59 -25.43 2.34 -15.36
CA ALA A 59 -26.61 1.54 -15.09
C ALA A 59 -26.19 0.12 -14.68
N GLN A 60 -26.95 -0.52 -13.78
CA GLN A 60 -26.74 -1.92 -13.43
C GLN A 60 -27.24 -2.80 -14.58
N ASN A 61 -26.40 -3.02 -15.59
CA ASN A 61 -26.67 -3.82 -16.77
C ASN A 61 -25.84 -5.12 -16.77
N ILE A 62 -26.30 -6.11 -17.54
CA ILE A 62 -25.79 -7.50 -17.54
C ILE A 62 -24.33 -7.58 -18.03
N LEU A 63 -23.83 -6.56 -18.73
CA LEU A 63 -22.53 -6.58 -19.41
C LEU A 63 -21.33 -6.38 -18.47
N ASN A 64 -21.50 -5.87 -17.24
CA ASN A 64 -20.49 -5.75 -16.17
C ASN A 64 -19.06 -5.41 -16.67
N LYS A 65 -18.93 -4.45 -17.59
CA LYS A 65 -17.63 -4.04 -18.14
C LYS A 65 -16.86 -3.22 -17.10
N LYS A 66 -15.54 -3.37 -17.07
CA LYS A 66 -14.69 -2.53 -16.21
C LYS A 66 -14.69 -1.11 -16.77
N ILE A 67 -14.87 -0.12 -15.89
CA ILE A 67 -14.83 1.30 -16.23
C ILE A 67 -13.68 1.96 -15.47
N TYR A 68 -12.72 2.50 -16.19
CA TYR A 68 -11.61 3.27 -15.65
C TYR A 68 -11.81 4.76 -15.93
N LEU A 69 -11.48 5.59 -14.95
CA LEU A 69 -11.52 7.05 -15.05
C LEU A 69 -10.10 7.60 -15.20
N LEU A 70 -9.76 8.08 -16.39
CA LEU A 70 -8.47 8.70 -16.69
C LEU A 70 -8.57 10.22 -16.49
N LEU A 71 -7.82 10.74 -15.52
CA LEU A 71 -7.82 12.15 -15.14
C LEU A 71 -6.52 12.81 -15.61
N LEU A 72 -6.64 13.62 -16.68
CA LEU A 72 -5.54 14.33 -17.30
C LEU A 72 -5.24 15.64 -16.57
N HIS A 73 -4.03 15.75 -16.04
CA HIS A 73 -3.50 16.95 -15.41
C HIS A 73 -2.63 17.75 -16.37
N ASP A 74 -2.52 19.05 -16.13
CA ASP A 74 -1.52 19.89 -16.81
C ASP A 74 -0.10 19.48 -16.37
N ALA A 75 0.93 20.03 -17.02
CA ALA A 75 2.32 19.73 -16.68
C ALA A 75 2.66 20.36 -15.32
N ASP A 76 2.93 19.52 -14.32
CA ASP A 76 3.52 19.88 -13.02
C ASP A 76 2.61 20.47 -11.89
N PRO A 77 1.44 19.87 -11.58
CA PRO A 77 0.82 20.13 -10.27
C PRO A 77 1.57 19.38 -9.17
N ALA A 78 1.61 19.94 -7.96
CA ALA A 78 2.28 19.31 -6.82
C ALA A 78 1.68 17.92 -6.50
N TYR A 79 0.34 17.81 -6.48
CA TYR A 79 -0.43 16.57 -6.39
C TYR A 79 -1.94 16.88 -6.64
N PRO A 80 -2.74 15.90 -7.11
CA PRO A 80 -4.19 16.04 -7.24
C PRO A 80 -4.86 16.43 -5.92
N LYS A 81 -6.01 17.11 -5.98
CA LYS A 81 -6.80 17.43 -4.79
C LYS A 81 -8.28 17.29 -5.05
N ASN A 82 -9.02 16.77 -4.08
CA ASN A 82 -10.46 16.57 -4.16
C ASN A 82 -10.84 15.68 -5.35
N THR A 83 -10.13 14.57 -5.52
CA THR A 83 -10.41 13.58 -6.57
C THR A 83 -11.74 12.86 -6.32
N ASP A 84 -12.23 12.84 -5.09
CA ASP A 84 -13.55 12.35 -4.71
C ASP A 84 -14.69 12.98 -5.53
N ARG A 85 -14.57 14.26 -5.94
CA ARG A 85 -15.57 14.93 -6.82
C ARG A 85 -15.80 14.21 -8.15
N TRP A 86 -14.80 13.46 -8.62
CA TRP A 86 -14.85 12.69 -9.85
C TRP A 86 -15.39 11.28 -9.61
N ILE A 87 -15.06 10.69 -8.46
CA ILE A 87 -15.33 9.28 -8.13
C ILE A 87 -16.71 9.11 -7.51
N VAL A 88 -17.10 9.93 -6.54
CA VAL A 88 -18.39 9.82 -5.82
C VAL A 88 -19.62 9.76 -6.76
N PRO A 89 -19.72 10.59 -7.82
CA PRO A 89 -20.88 10.52 -8.72
C PRO A 89 -20.83 9.36 -9.72
N ARG A 90 -19.72 8.62 -9.83
CA ARG A 90 -19.52 7.58 -10.85
C ARG A 90 -19.33 6.20 -10.23
N SER A 91 -19.84 5.16 -10.90
CA SER A 91 -19.59 3.77 -10.51
C SER A 91 -18.41 3.22 -11.32
N VAL A 92 -17.18 3.58 -10.92
CA VAL A 92 -15.94 3.21 -11.63
C VAL A 92 -15.13 2.18 -10.85
N ASN A 93 -14.38 1.35 -11.56
CA ASN A 93 -13.54 0.31 -10.96
C ASN A 93 -12.14 0.82 -10.58
N LEU A 94 -11.64 1.84 -11.29
CA LEU A 94 -10.33 2.44 -11.06
C LEU A 94 -10.34 3.89 -11.54
N HIS A 95 -9.58 4.75 -10.87
CA HIS A 95 -9.20 6.05 -11.39
C HIS A 95 -7.69 6.12 -11.56
N ILE A 96 -7.22 6.81 -12.59
CA ILE A 96 -5.80 6.94 -12.96
C ILE A 96 -5.50 8.41 -13.17
N HIS A 97 -4.51 8.93 -12.46
CA HIS A 97 -3.98 10.26 -12.73
C HIS A 97 -2.86 10.20 -13.78
N LEU A 98 -2.89 11.12 -14.73
CA LEU A 98 -1.89 11.24 -15.78
C LEU A 98 -1.52 12.71 -16.00
N ARG A 99 -0.25 13.08 -15.84
CA ARG A 99 0.26 14.42 -16.16
C ARG A 99 0.63 14.52 -17.63
N ARG A 100 0.16 15.58 -18.29
CA ARG A 100 0.45 15.82 -19.72
C ARG A 100 1.96 15.90 -19.96
N GLY A 101 2.46 15.03 -20.84
CA GLY A 101 3.88 14.96 -21.20
C GLY A 101 4.77 14.19 -20.22
N ASN A 102 4.24 13.67 -19.12
CA ASN A 102 5.01 12.85 -18.19
C ASN A 102 5.12 11.40 -18.71
N LYS A 103 6.32 10.99 -19.12
CA LYS A 103 6.58 9.65 -19.67
C LYS A 103 6.31 8.52 -18.67
N LYS A 104 6.55 8.72 -17.37
CA LYS A 104 6.30 7.70 -16.34
C LYS A 104 4.81 7.43 -16.20
N ASP A 105 4.00 8.49 -16.16
CA ASP A 105 2.55 8.35 -16.05
C ASP A 105 1.95 7.66 -17.29
N VAL A 106 2.42 8.02 -18.48
CA VAL A 106 2.00 7.36 -19.74
C VAL A 106 2.42 5.90 -19.74
N SER A 107 3.65 5.58 -19.35
CA SER A 107 4.14 4.19 -19.30
C SER A 107 3.35 3.35 -18.31
N ARG A 108 3.05 3.90 -17.14
CA ARG A 108 2.15 3.27 -16.16
C ARG A 108 0.75 3.05 -16.71
N PHE A 109 0.17 4.07 -17.35
CA PHE A 109 -1.16 3.94 -17.97
C PHE A 109 -1.17 2.81 -19.01
N CYS A 110 -0.16 2.75 -19.88
CA CYS A 110 0.02 1.66 -20.85
C CYS A 110 0.08 0.30 -20.16
N ARG A 111 0.94 0.12 -19.15
CA ARG A 111 1.03 -1.14 -18.38
C ARG A 111 -0.30 -1.53 -17.72
N ILE A 112 -1.08 -0.56 -17.24
CA ILE A 112 -2.40 -0.82 -16.65
C ILE A 112 -3.37 -1.37 -17.70
N ILE A 113 -3.46 -0.74 -18.87
CA ILE A 113 -4.41 -1.14 -19.91
C ILE A 113 -3.97 -2.37 -20.71
N THR A 114 -2.68 -2.70 -20.72
CA THR A 114 -2.13 -3.94 -21.31
C THR A 114 -2.05 -5.09 -20.32
N ASN A 115 -2.56 -4.92 -19.09
CA ASN A 115 -2.47 -5.92 -18.02
C ASN A 115 -1.01 -6.37 -17.74
N GLN A 116 -0.07 -5.44 -17.73
CA GLN A 116 1.34 -5.63 -17.39
C GLN A 116 1.74 -4.88 -16.11
N ALA A 117 0.77 -4.32 -15.39
CA ALA A 117 1.04 -3.52 -14.22
C ALA A 117 1.62 -4.34 -13.06
N THR A 118 2.50 -3.69 -12.29
CA THR A 118 3.15 -4.28 -11.12
C THR A 118 2.59 -3.71 -9.83
N GLY A 119 2.08 -4.58 -8.98
CA GLY A 119 1.63 -4.27 -7.63
C GLY A 119 2.70 -4.55 -6.58
N LEU A 120 2.90 -3.63 -5.65
CA LEU A 120 3.80 -3.79 -4.49
C LEU A 120 2.99 -3.86 -3.19
N VAL A 121 3.21 -4.89 -2.38
CA VAL A 121 2.56 -5.08 -1.09
C VAL A 121 3.58 -5.08 0.04
N LEU A 122 3.43 -4.17 1.01
CA LEU A 122 4.40 -3.93 2.08
C LEU A 122 3.83 -4.31 3.45
N GLY A 123 4.53 -5.21 4.14
CA GLY A 123 4.09 -5.72 5.44
C GLY A 123 4.35 -4.77 6.61
N GLY A 124 3.63 -4.99 7.72
CA GLY A 124 3.85 -4.29 8.99
C GLY A 124 5.11 -4.76 9.74
N GLY A 125 5.65 -3.89 10.61
CA GLY A 125 6.88 -4.19 11.36
C GLY A 125 7.46 -3.05 12.21
N GLY A 126 6.69 -1.99 12.48
CA GLY A 126 7.15 -0.82 13.24
C GLY A 126 8.36 -0.13 12.60
N ALA A 127 9.40 0.14 13.38
CA ALA A 127 10.63 0.77 12.92
C ALA A 127 11.38 -0.03 11.83
N LYS A 128 11.13 -1.34 11.70
CA LYS A 128 11.68 -2.12 10.58
C LYS A 128 11.21 -1.61 9.21
N GLY A 129 10.09 -0.89 9.15
CA GLY A 129 9.55 -0.35 7.92
C GLY A 129 10.45 0.63 7.17
N TYR A 130 11.47 1.20 7.81
CA TYR A 130 12.49 1.97 7.07
C TYR A 130 13.17 1.16 5.97
N ALA A 131 13.21 -0.18 6.11
CA ALA A 131 13.78 -1.06 5.10
C ALA A 131 12.99 -1.01 3.79
N HIS A 132 11.66 -0.80 3.84
CA HIS A 132 10.80 -0.71 2.65
C HIS A 132 11.23 0.41 1.70
N ILE A 133 11.79 1.51 2.23
CA ILE A 133 12.32 2.61 1.40
C ILE A 133 13.50 2.12 0.57
N GLY A 134 14.40 1.34 1.20
CA GLY A 134 15.52 0.71 0.50
C GLY A 134 15.06 -0.32 -0.54
N VAL A 135 14.05 -1.12 -0.21
CA VAL A 135 13.46 -2.08 -1.17
C VAL A 135 12.94 -1.37 -2.41
N VAL A 136 12.11 -0.35 -2.25
CA VAL A 136 11.53 0.40 -3.37
C VAL A 136 12.61 1.09 -4.21
N LYS A 137 13.65 1.62 -3.58
CA LYS A 137 14.81 2.16 -4.29
C LYS A 137 15.52 1.12 -5.15
N ALA A 138 15.80 -0.05 -4.59
CA ALA A 138 16.46 -1.14 -5.34
C ALA A 138 15.59 -1.65 -6.50
N LEU A 139 14.28 -1.77 -6.31
CA LEU A 139 13.34 -2.15 -7.37
C LEU A 139 13.38 -1.16 -8.54
N GLN A 140 13.26 0.15 -8.25
CA GLN A 140 13.26 1.19 -9.29
C GLN A 140 14.60 1.28 -10.03
N GLU A 141 15.73 1.12 -9.33
CA GLU A 141 17.06 1.10 -9.97
C GLU A 141 17.26 -0.11 -10.91
N LYS A 142 16.54 -1.21 -10.70
CA LYS A 142 16.52 -2.37 -11.61
C LYS A 142 15.47 -2.25 -12.72
N GLY A 143 14.73 -1.15 -12.79
CA GLY A 143 13.70 -0.90 -13.81
C GLY A 143 12.30 -1.40 -13.45
N ILE A 144 12.10 -1.88 -12.23
CA ILE A 144 10.79 -2.35 -11.76
C ILE A 144 9.99 -1.13 -11.27
N GLU A 145 9.06 -0.66 -12.12
CA GLU A 145 8.15 0.43 -11.76
C GLU A 145 6.95 -0.08 -10.94
N ILE A 146 6.50 0.73 -9.98
CA ILE A 146 5.40 0.38 -9.08
C ILE A 146 4.14 1.10 -9.56
N ASP A 147 3.15 0.33 -10.02
CA ASP A 147 1.91 0.86 -10.57
C ASP A 147 0.77 0.91 -9.54
N PHE A 148 0.83 0.03 -8.54
CA PHE A 148 -0.10 -0.01 -7.39
C PHE A 148 0.65 -0.33 -6.10
N LEU A 149 0.21 0.25 -4.98
CA LEU A 149 0.85 0.03 -3.68
C LEU A 149 -0.15 -0.36 -2.59
N GLY A 150 0.15 -1.42 -1.84
CA GLY A 150 -0.61 -1.89 -0.70
C GLY A 150 0.23 -1.95 0.55
N GLY A 151 -0.35 -1.74 1.73
CA GLY A 151 0.39 -2.04 2.95
C GLY A 151 -0.41 -2.06 4.26
N THR A 152 0.28 -2.54 5.30
CA THR A 152 -0.21 -2.58 6.69
C THR A 152 0.77 -1.87 7.60
N SER A 153 0.27 -1.06 8.54
CA SER A 153 1.07 -0.44 9.59
C SER A 153 2.28 0.30 9.02
N ALA A 154 3.49 -0.10 9.40
CA ALA A 154 4.75 0.40 8.84
C ALA A 154 4.81 0.34 7.30
N GLY A 155 4.34 -0.75 6.67
CA GLY A 155 4.30 -0.87 5.22
C GLY A 155 3.36 0.15 4.57
N ALA A 156 2.21 0.41 5.20
CA ALA A 156 1.27 1.42 4.74
C ALA A 156 1.84 2.85 4.89
N ILE A 157 2.34 3.23 6.07
CA ILE A 157 2.84 4.58 6.28
C ILE A 157 4.04 4.89 5.37
N TYR A 158 5.06 4.04 5.31
CA TYR A 158 6.23 4.30 4.48
C TYR A 158 5.90 4.16 2.99
N GLY A 159 5.15 3.11 2.61
CA GLY A 159 4.75 2.87 1.23
C GLY A 159 3.91 4.01 0.65
N VAL A 160 2.84 4.38 1.33
CA VAL A 160 1.95 5.44 0.88
C VAL A 160 2.63 6.82 0.95
N THR A 161 3.53 7.06 1.91
CA THR A 161 4.39 8.26 1.89
C THR A 161 5.26 8.30 0.63
N MET A 162 5.88 7.18 0.22
CA MET A 162 6.68 7.14 -1.01
C MET A 162 5.83 7.46 -2.25
N SER A 163 4.64 6.86 -2.34
CA SER A 163 3.67 7.11 -3.40
C SER A 163 3.18 8.57 -3.42
N PHE A 164 2.89 9.16 -2.26
CA PHE A 164 2.50 10.56 -2.11
C PHE A 164 3.56 11.54 -2.63
N PHE A 165 4.84 11.23 -2.44
CA PHE A 165 5.95 12.01 -2.97
C PHE A 165 6.43 11.56 -4.35
N ASP A 166 5.62 10.79 -5.09
CA ASP A 166 5.93 10.33 -6.44
C ASP A 166 7.30 9.63 -6.55
N PHE A 167 7.66 8.90 -5.48
CA PHE A 167 8.94 8.23 -5.30
C PHE A 167 10.19 9.14 -5.39
N GLU A 168 10.06 10.43 -5.11
CA GLU A 168 11.20 11.35 -4.98
C GLU A 168 11.97 11.10 -3.68
N PHE A 169 12.94 10.15 -3.71
CA PHE A 169 13.64 9.67 -2.52
C PHE A 169 14.31 10.76 -1.69
N GLU A 170 14.80 11.84 -2.30
CA GLU A 170 15.36 12.96 -1.55
C GLU A 170 14.32 13.65 -0.65
N LYS A 171 13.09 13.84 -1.14
CA LYS A 171 11.98 14.41 -0.35
C LYS A 171 11.55 13.43 0.73
N ILE A 172 11.44 12.15 0.38
CA ILE A 172 11.07 11.07 1.31
C ILE A 172 12.08 11.00 2.46
N GLU A 173 13.39 10.92 2.18
CA GLU A 173 14.43 10.86 3.21
C GLU A 173 14.43 12.09 4.12
N LYS A 174 14.15 13.29 3.59
CA LYS A 174 14.00 14.52 4.40
C LYS A 174 12.84 14.39 5.39
N VAL A 175 11.68 13.92 4.94
CA VAL A 175 10.49 13.70 5.81
C VAL A 175 10.77 12.65 6.87
N ILE A 176 11.46 11.55 6.52
CA ILE A 176 11.87 10.53 7.48
C ILE A 176 12.85 11.07 8.51
N ALA A 177 13.84 11.86 8.10
CA ALA A 177 14.77 12.48 9.04
C ALA A 177 14.03 13.42 10.01
N GLN A 178 13.00 14.14 9.54
CA GLN A 178 12.16 14.98 10.37
C GLN A 178 11.33 14.16 11.37
N SER A 179 10.74 13.03 10.96
CA SER A 179 9.94 12.17 11.85
C SER A 179 10.80 11.58 12.99
N VAL A 180 12.02 11.14 12.68
CA VAL A 180 12.98 10.64 13.68
C VAL A 180 13.39 11.75 14.64
N LYS A 181 13.69 12.95 14.13
CA LYS A 181 14.05 14.13 14.95
C LYS A 181 12.90 14.53 15.88
N ALA A 182 11.65 14.40 15.42
CA ALA A 182 10.45 14.72 16.20
C ALA A 182 10.19 13.73 17.35
N LYS A 183 10.87 12.57 17.37
CA LYS A 183 10.78 11.57 18.45
C LYS A 183 9.32 11.22 18.79
N LEU A 184 8.55 10.84 17.76
CA LEU A 184 7.08 10.77 17.81
C LEU A 184 6.50 9.89 18.92
N THR A 185 7.26 8.92 19.43
CA THR A 185 6.84 8.01 20.52
C THR A 185 7.43 8.37 21.89
N LYS A 186 8.41 9.29 21.96
CA LYS A 186 9.05 9.65 23.24
C LYS A 186 8.23 10.71 23.97
N ASN A 187 8.09 10.56 25.29
CA ASN A 187 7.33 11.48 26.15
C ASN A 187 5.90 11.74 25.63
N ASP A 188 5.21 10.67 25.21
CA ASP A 188 3.82 10.71 24.73
C ASP A 188 2.91 9.79 25.56
N LEU A 189 3.26 9.54 26.82
CA LEU A 189 2.50 8.66 27.71
C LEU A 189 1.14 9.27 28.05
N THR A 190 0.13 8.41 28.17
CA THR A 190 -1.23 8.79 28.60
C THR A 190 -1.67 7.92 29.79
N ILE A 191 -2.84 8.24 30.37
CA ILE A 191 -3.46 7.39 31.40
C ILE A 191 -3.81 6.04 30.75
N PRO A 192 -3.27 4.90 31.24
CA PRO A 192 -3.30 3.61 30.54
C PRO A 192 -4.63 2.87 30.71
N MET A 193 -5.76 3.56 30.53
CA MET A 193 -7.10 2.95 30.50
C MET A 193 -7.38 2.27 29.15
N ILE A 194 -6.85 2.82 28.05
CA ILE A 194 -7.08 2.33 26.68
C ILE A 194 -5.75 2.03 25.96
N SER A 195 -4.71 2.83 26.20
CA SER A 195 -3.40 2.71 25.55
C SER A 195 -2.29 3.35 26.37
N ILE A 196 -1.04 2.95 26.14
CA ILE A 196 0.13 3.49 26.83
C ILE A 196 0.53 4.86 26.27
N LEU A 197 0.48 5.03 24.94
CA LEU A 197 0.80 6.28 24.27
C LEU A 197 -0.47 7.03 23.88
N SER A 198 -0.43 8.36 23.90
CA SER A 198 -1.56 9.20 23.51
C SER A 198 -1.83 9.17 22.01
N GLY A 199 -0.79 8.89 21.20
CA GLY A 199 -0.86 8.91 19.74
C GLY A 199 -0.95 10.33 19.15
N LYS A 200 -1.07 11.37 19.98
CA LYS A 200 -1.27 12.76 19.52
C LYS A 200 -0.08 13.27 18.72
N LYS A 201 1.16 12.89 19.07
CA LYS A 201 2.35 13.31 18.32
C LYS A 201 2.38 12.71 16.92
N VAL A 202 2.14 11.40 16.82
CA VAL A 202 2.06 10.69 15.53
C VAL A 202 0.94 11.29 14.69
N SER A 203 -0.26 11.43 15.26
CA SER A 203 -1.43 12.01 14.57
C SER A 203 -1.19 13.43 14.09
N ARG A 204 -0.61 14.31 14.92
CA ARG A 204 -0.25 15.68 14.50
C ARG A 204 0.82 15.71 13.42
N PHE A 205 1.80 14.80 13.48
CA PHE A 205 2.84 14.72 12.45
C PHE A 205 2.26 14.24 11.12
N THR A 206 1.46 13.18 11.11
CA THR A 206 0.82 12.66 9.90
C THR A 206 -0.21 13.65 9.34
N GLN A 207 -1.02 14.28 10.19
CA GLN A 207 -1.93 15.34 9.78
C GLN A 207 -1.18 16.56 9.24
N GLY A 208 -0.06 16.96 9.84
CA GLY A 208 0.77 18.07 9.35
C GLY A 208 1.43 17.75 8.00
N LEU A 209 1.82 16.50 7.79
CA LEU A 209 2.44 16.03 6.54
C LEU A 209 1.43 15.96 5.38
N PHE A 210 0.26 15.36 5.62
CA PHE A 210 -0.71 15.08 4.56
C PHE A 210 -1.86 16.09 4.49
N GLY A 211 -2.06 16.94 5.49
CA GLY A 211 -3.15 17.92 5.52
C GLY A 211 -4.53 17.29 5.33
N ASN A 212 -5.29 17.81 4.38
CA ASN A 212 -6.62 17.30 4.00
C ASN A 212 -6.57 16.38 2.76
N THR A 213 -5.39 15.91 2.37
CA THR A 213 -5.24 15.03 1.20
C THR A 213 -6.04 13.75 1.39
N LEU A 214 -6.72 13.32 0.32
CA LEU A 214 -7.46 12.07 0.29
C LEU A 214 -6.59 10.93 -0.26
N MET A 215 -6.94 9.68 0.03
CA MET A 215 -6.24 8.50 -0.51
C MET A 215 -6.27 8.46 -2.04
N GLU A 216 -7.39 8.85 -2.62
CA GLU A 216 -7.64 8.93 -4.05
C GLU A 216 -6.89 10.07 -4.74
N ASP A 217 -6.34 11.04 -3.98
CA ASP A 217 -5.54 12.13 -4.54
C ASP A 217 -4.11 11.72 -4.88
N ILE A 218 -3.67 10.53 -4.47
CA ILE A 218 -2.27 10.12 -4.60
C ILE A 218 -1.96 9.70 -6.04
N TRP A 219 -0.79 10.11 -6.55
CA TRP A 219 -0.36 9.81 -7.91
C TRP A 219 -0.42 8.33 -8.27
N VAL A 220 0.05 7.44 -7.39
CA VAL A 220 0.02 5.99 -7.57
C VAL A 220 -1.05 5.42 -6.65
N ASN A 221 -2.08 4.82 -7.24
CA ASN A 221 -3.21 4.26 -6.50
C ASN A 221 -2.70 3.32 -5.41
N SER A 222 -3.08 3.64 -4.18
CA SER A 222 -2.59 2.94 -3.01
C SER A 222 -3.73 2.49 -2.11
N TYR A 223 -3.48 1.48 -1.29
CA TYR A 223 -4.37 1.13 -0.18
C TYR A 223 -3.59 0.87 1.10
N CYS A 224 -4.23 1.13 2.22
CA CYS A 224 -3.79 0.62 3.51
C CYS A 224 -4.90 -0.22 4.16
N VAL A 225 -4.52 -1.18 5.00
CA VAL A 225 -5.51 -1.97 5.76
C VAL A 225 -5.47 -1.63 7.24
N SER A 226 -6.63 -1.69 7.88
CA SER A 226 -6.77 -1.70 9.32
C SER A 226 -7.72 -2.80 9.76
N THR A 227 -7.75 -3.11 11.04
CA THR A 227 -8.70 -4.05 11.63
C THR A 227 -9.88 -3.27 12.17
N ASN A 228 -11.09 -3.49 11.62
CA ASN A 228 -12.31 -3.02 12.23
C ASN A 228 -12.59 -3.88 13.47
N PHE A 229 -12.20 -3.36 14.62
CA PHE A 229 -12.31 -4.04 15.90
C PHE A 229 -13.77 -4.31 16.27
N SER A 230 -14.68 -3.40 15.91
CA SER A 230 -16.11 -3.53 16.19
C SER A 230 -16.80 -4.62 15.37
N LYS A 231 -16.32 -4.89 14.14
CA LYS A 231 -16.89 -5.90 13.23
C LYS A 231 -16.06 -7.18 13.13
N ALA A 232 -14.93 -7.26 13.84
CA ALA A 232 -13.96 -8.35 13.75
C ALA A 232 -13.54 -8.67 12.30
N SER A 233 -13.34 -7.63 11.48
CA SER A 233 -13.07 -7.78 10.05
C SER A 233 -11.94 -6.87 9.57
N MET A 234 -11.29 -7.25 8.48
CA MET A 234 -10.33 -6.40 7.79
C MET A 234 -11.07 -5.27 7.06
N SER A 235 -10.55 -4.05 7.15
CA SER A 235 -11.00 -2.91 6.36
C SER A 235 -9.89 -2.46 5.43
N VAL A 236 -10.18 -2.44 4.13
CA VAL A 236 -9.26 -1.94 3.09
C VAL A 236 -9.64 -0.49 2.78
N HIS A 237 -8.71 0.43 3.00
CA HIS A 237 -8.92 1.86 2.77
C HIS A 237 -8.28 2.26 1.44
N ARG A 238 -9.12 2.60 0.46
CA ARG A 238 -8.72 3.12 -0.86
C ARG A 238 -9.11 4.59 -1.06
N GLN A 239 -9.98 5.10 -0.20
CA GLN A 239 -10.58 6.44 -0.30
C GLN A 239 -10.68 7.11 1.07
N GLY A 240 -10.80 8.44 1.04
CA GLY A 240 -11.00 9.29 2.20
C GLY A 240 -9.69 9.79 2.83
N LEU A 241 -9.82 10.48 3.96
CA LEU A 241 -8.75 11.29 4.56
C LEU A 241 -7.48 10.48 4.89
N LEU A 242 -6.41 10.74 4.13
CA LEU A 242 -5.18 9.95 4.08
C LEU A 242 -4.55 9.72 5.46
N TRP A 243 -4.27 10.80 6.19
CA TRP A 243 -3.60 10.69 7.50
C TRP A 243 -4.42 9.87 8.50
N ARG A 244 -5.76 9.91 8.41
CA ARG A 244 -6.66 9.18 9.32
C ARG A 244 -6.65 7.68 9.01
N LYS A 245 -6.66 7.31 7.72
CA LYS A 245 -6.57 5.91 7.28
C LYS A 245 -5.22 5.29 7.65
N LEU A 246 -4.12 6.02 7.42
CA LEU A 246 -2.78 5.58 7.83
C LEU A 246 -2.64 5.48 9.36
N SER A 247 -3.17 6.44 10.11
CA SER A 247 -3.16 6.39 11.57
C SER A 247 -3.91 5.16 12.11
N ALA A 248 -5.04 4.80 11.50
CA ALA A 248 -5.77 3.58 11.86
C ALA A 248 -4.96 2.31 11.56
N SER A 249 -4.27 2.28 10.42
CA SER A 249 -3.40 1.17 10.04
C SER A 249 -2.23 0.95 11.00
N MET A 250 -1.79 1.98 11.74
CA MET A 250 -0.69 1.94 12.71
C MET A 250 -1.14 1.91 14.19
N ALA A 251 -2.44 1.85 14.46
CA ALA A 251 -2.99 1.96 15.82
C ALA A 251 -2.89 0.63 16.59
N ILE A 252 -1.67 0.23 16.96
CA ILE A 252 -1.40 -1.06 17.61
C ILE A 252 -2.18 -1.14 18.94
N PRO A 253 -3.03 -2.17 19.14
CA PRO A 253 -3.79 -2.35 20.38
C PRO A 253 -2.92 -2.29 21.63
N GLY A 254 -3.34 -1.51 22.62
CA GLY A 254 -2.64 -1.29 23.89
C GLY A 254 -1.44 -0.33 23.80
N VAL A 255 -0.86 -0.09 22.62
CA VAL A 255 0.22 0.88 22.42
C VAL A 255 -0.35 2.24 22.05
N PHE A 256 -1.21 2.30 21.05
CA PHE A 256 -1.88 3.51 20.57
C PHE A 256 -3.40 3.39 20.74
N PRO A 257 -4.12 4.51 20.89
CA PRO A 257 -5.58 4.48 20.96
C PRO A 257 -6.17 4.05 19.60
N PRO A 258 -7.33 3.36 19.59
CA PRO A 258 -8.04 3.05 18.36
C PRO A 258 -8.49 4.34 17.65
N ILE A 259 -8.55 4.29 16.33
CA ILE A 259 -9.04 5.39 15.49
C ILE A 259 -10.48 5.11 15.08
N VAL A 260 -11.36 6.10 15.23
CA VAL A 260 -12.75 5.98 14.77
C VAL A 260 -12.81 6.26 13.27
N ILE A 261 -13.36 5.34 12.49
CA ILE A 261 -13.67 5.51 11.05
C ILE A 261 -15.09 5.00 10.86
N ASP A 262 -15.95 5.78 10.22
CA ASP A 262 -17.34 5.42 9.92
C ASP A 262 -18.10 4.88 11.15
N HIS A 263 -17.90 5.54 12.30
CA HIS A 263 -18.45 5.19 13.62
C HIS A 263 -17.98 3.85 14.22
N TYR A 264 -16.99 3.18 13.63
CA TYR A 264 -16.40 1.95 14.17
C TYR A 264 -14.99 2.19 14.71
N LEU A 265 -14.58 1.35 15.66
CA LEU A 265 -13.22 1.37 16.19
C LEU A 265 -12.30 0.60 15.26
N HIS A 266 -11.20 1.24 14.85
CA HIS A 266 -10.15 0.62 14.04
C HIS A 266 -8.83 0.58 14.81
N VAL A 267 -8.15 -0.55 14.68
CA VAL A 267 -6.80 -0.79 15.20
C VAL A 267 -5.88 -1.25 14.07
N ASP A 268 -4.60 -1.41 14.37
CA ASP A 268 -3.57 -1.83 13.41
C ASP A 268 -4.03 -3.04 12.58
N GLY A 269 -3.78 -2.95 11.26
CA GLY A 269 -4.19 -3.99 10.31
C GLY A 269 -3.47 -5.32 10.54
N ALA A 270 -2.31 -5.32 11.21
CA ALA A 270 -1.49 -6.49 11.46
C ALA A 270 -2.20 -7.56 12.30
N VAL A 271 -3.24 -7.18 13.04
CA VAL A 271 -4.10 -8.09 13.80
C VAL A 271 -4.85 -9.06 12.86
N MET A 272 -5.32 -8.58 11.71
CA MET A 272 -6.02 -9.41 10.71
C MET A 272 -5.08 -9.85 9.59
N ASP A 273 -4.30 -8.91 9.04
CA ASP A 273 -3.42 -9.17 7.90
C ASP A 273 -2.20 -8.21 7.89
N ASN A 274 -1.07 -8.70 8.39
CA ASN A 274 0.21 -8.00 8.43
C ASN A 274 0.90 -7.91 7.06
N LEU A 275 0.45 -8.66 6.04
CA LEU A 275 0.95 -8.54 4.67
C LEU A 275 -0.24 -8.72 3.69
N PRO A 276 -0.95 -7.63 3.40
CA PRO A 276 -2.29 -7.69 2.83
C PRO A 276 -2.22 -7.85 1.32
N ILE A 277 -1.91 -9.06 0.84
CA ILE A 277 -1.75 -9.38 -0.59
C ILE A 277 -3.09 -9.42 -1.31
N GLU A 278 -4.10 -10.06 -0.71
CA GLU A 278 -5.40 -10.30 -1.38
C GLU A 278 -6.11 -9.03 -1.90
N PRO A 279 -6.11 -7.88 -1.17
CA PRO A 279 -6.67 -6.65 -1.72
C PRO A 279 -6.03 -6.17 -3.02
N MET A 280 -4.79 -6.60 -3.32
CA MET A 280 -4.08 -6.28 -4.57
C MET A 280 -4.72 -6.97 -5.78
N TYR A 281 -5.37 -8.13 -5.61
CA TYR A 281 -6.03 -8.86 -6.70
C TYR A 281 -7.22 -8.10 -7.32
N GLN A 282 -7.69 -7.02 -6.67
CA GLN A 282 -8.73 -6.14 -7.20
C GLN A 282 -8.19 -5.12 -8.21
N TYR A 283 -6.87 -4.99 -8.32
CA TYR A 283 -6.20 -4.13 -9.30
C TYR A 283 -5.82 -4.91 -10.55
N PRO A 284 -5.71 -4.26 -11.72
CA PRO A 284 -5.28 -4.90 -12.98
C PRO A 284 -3.77 -5.14 -13.00
N VAL A 285 -3.28 -5.98 -12.08
CA VAL A 285 -1.88 -6.35 -11.95
C VAL A 285 -1.65 -7.76 -12.45
N SER A 286 -0.56 -7.95 -13.18
CA SER A 286 -0.06 -9.29 -13.53
C SER A 286 1.13 -9.71 -12.68
N ASN A 287 1.87 -8.73 -12.16
CA ASN A 287 3.00 -8.97 -11.28
C ASN A 287 2.73 -8.45 -9.88
N ILE A 288 2.92 -9.30 -8.87
CA ILE A 288 2.80 -8.88 -7.47
C ILE A 288 4.12 -9.16 -6.76
N ILE A 289 4.66 -8.11 -6.14
CA ILE A 289 5.81 -8.18 -5.26
C ILE A 289 5.33 -7.97 -3.82
N ALA A 290 5.60 -8.93 -2.94
CA ALA A 290 5.21 -8.85 -1.53
C ALA A 290 6.43 -8.84 -0.61
N VAL A 291 6.50 -7.88 0.32
CA VAL A 291 7.67 -7.67 1.19
C VAL A 291 7.29 -7.77 2.65
N SER A 292 7.76 -8.83 3.31
CA SER A 292 7.59 -9.10 4.74
C SER A 292 8.78 -8.60 5.57
N LEU A 293 8.47 -7.99 6.73
CA LEU A 293 9.45 -7.60 7.76
C LEU A 293 9.47 -8.57 8.96
N SER A 294 8.58 -9.56 8.92
CA SER A 294 8.18 -10.40 10.06
C SER A 294 8.82 -11.78 9.96
N GLY A 295 10.14 -11.84 10.06
CA GLY A 295 10.85 -13.09 10.29
C GLY A 295 10.78 -13.54 11.74
N LEU A 296 9.63 -14.10 12.14
CA LEU A 296 9.56 -14.98 13.29
C LEU A 296 10.03 -16.37 12.84
N GLY A 297 11.34 -16.53 12.68
CA GLY A 297 11.92 -17.85 12.48
C GLY A 297 11.63 -18.77 13.67
N GLU A 298 11.64 -20.07 13.44
CA GLU A 298 11.53 -21.07 14.50
C GLU A 298 12.54 -20.79 15.60
N ARG A 299 12.06 -20.71 16.85
CA ARG A 299 12.89 -20.49 18.03
C ARG A 299 12.72 -21.66 18.97
N GLN A 300 13.68 -22.56 18.92
CA GLN A 300 13.86 -23.54 19.99
C GLN A 300 14.51 -22.85 21.20
N VAL A 301 13.97 -23.17 22.38
CA VAL A 301 14.47 -22.69 23.66
C VAL A 301 15.04 -23.87 24.44
N ASN A 302 16.13 -23.64 25.16
CA ASN A 302 16.87 -24.69 25.87
C ASN A 302 16.51 -24.72 27.37
N PHE A 303 15.26 -24.41 27.71
CA PHE A 303 14.75 -24.42 29.09
C PHE A 303 13.34 -25.01 29.10
N GLU A 304 13.05 -25.81 30.13
CA GLU A 304 11.76 -26.53 30.27
C GLU A 304 10.64 -25.59 30.69
N ASP A 305 10.90 -24.71 31.67
CA ASP A 305 9.92 -23.75 32.19
C ASP A 305 10.28 -22.30 31.88
N ALA A 306 9.26 -21.47 31.67
CA ALA A 306 9.43 -20.02 31.61
C ALA A 306 9.98 -19.50 32.96
N PRO A 307 11.12 -18.78 32.98
CA PRO A 307 11.69 -18.24 34.20
C PRO A 307 10.77 -17.18 34.79
N SER A 308 10.70 -17.13 36.12
CA SER A 308 9.98 -16.06 36.81
C SER A 308 10.59 -14.69 36.52
N GLY A 309 9.78 -13.63 36.61
CA GLY A 309 10.24 -12.25 36.41
C GLY A 309 11.40 -11.88 37.32
N TRP A 310 11.39 -12.35 38.57
CA TRP A 310 12.50 -12.19 39.51
C TRP A 310 13.78 -12.88 39.04
N LYS A 311 13.69 -14.10 38.50
CA LYS A 311 14.85 -14.83 37.96
C LYS A 311 15.46 -14.10 36.76
N LEU A 312 14.63 -13.56 35.87
CA LEU A 312 15.08 -12.73 34.74
C LEU A 312 15.76 -11.43 35.20
N LEU A 313 15.19 -10.75 36.21
CA LEU A 313 15.77 -9.53 36.78
C LEU A 313 17.15 -9.82 37.40
N TRP A 314 17.26 -10.88 38.20
CA TRP A 314 18.52 -11.30 38.81
C TRP A 314 19.58 -11.70 37.78
N ASP A 315 19.20 -12.38 36.70
CA ASP A 315 20.13 -12.72 35.60
C ASP A 315 20.66 -11.45 34.92
N LYS A 316 19.79 -10.47 34.67
CA LYS A 316 20.16 -9.17 34.09
C LYS A 316 21.11 -8.39 35.00
N ILE A 317 20.83 -8.33 36.30
CA ILE A 317 21.70 -7.66 37.30
C ILE A 317 23.09 -8.33 37.36
N ARG A 318 23.14 -9.66 37.26
CA ARG A 318 24.39 -10.43 37.29
C ARG A 318 25.11 -10.48 35.93
N GLY A 319 24.62 -9.77 34.92
CA GLY A 319 25.17 -9.78 33.56
C GLY A 319 25.06 -11.14 32.84
N LYS A 320 24.25 -12.08 33.37
CA LYS A 320 24.04 -13.40 32.77
C LYS A 320 22.91 -13.32 31.75
N LYS A 321 23.10 -14.00 30.60
CA LYS A 321 22.08 -14.14 29.54
C LYS A 321 21.65 -15.61 29.42
N ARG A 322 21.25 -16.25 30.53
CA ARG A 322 20.89 -17.69 30.50
C ARG A 322 19.57 -17.93 29.77
N PHE A 323 18.66 -16.97 29.79
CA PHE A 323 17.35 -17.07 29.16
C PHE A 323 17.25 -16.14 27.95
N LYS A 324 17.07 -16.74 26.76
CA LYS A 324 16.79 -16.01 25.52
C LYS A 324 15.28 -15.97 25.28
N ILE A 325 14.59 -15.06 25.97
CA ILE A 325 13.14 -14.90 25.88
C ILE A 325 12.80 -13.53 25.26
N PRO A 326 11.81 -13.44 24.37
CA PRO A 326 11.37 -12.15 23.85
C PRO A 326 10.84 -11.24 24.97
N SER A 327 10.89 -9.92 24.77
CA SER A 327 10.26 -8.98 25.71
C SER A 327 8.74 -9.19 25.75
N LEU A 328 8.09 -8.78 26.85
CA LEU A 328 6.62 -8.81 26.97
C LEU A 328 5.93 -8.12 25.78
N SER A 329 6.41 -6.94 25.38
CA SER A 329 5.90 -6.22 24.21
C SER A 329 6.06 -7.01 22.91
N SER A 330 7.18 -7.70 22.72
CA SER A 330 7.40 -8.55 21.55
C SER A 330 6.47 -9.76 21.56
N LEU A 331 6.23 -10.38 22.72
CA LEU A 331 5.30 -11.50 22.85
C LEU A 331 3.88 -11.10 22.49
N ILE A 332 3.39 -9.96 22.98
CA ILE A 332 2.04 -9.45 22.68
C ILE A 332 1.92 -9.15 21.18
N ILE A 333 2.86 -8.42 20.58
CA ILE A 333 2.83 -8.09 19.15
C ILE A 333 2.90 -9.36 18.29
N ASN A 334 3.75 -10.32 18.66
CA ASN A 334 3.85 -11.59 17.95
C ASN A 334 2.54 -12.37 18.04
N ALA A 335 1.92 -12.46 19.23
CA ALA A 335 0.64 -13.14 19.42
C ALA A 335 -0.47 -12.51 18.56
N LEU A 336 -0.53 -11.18 18.50
CA LEU A 336 -1.50 -10.45 17.65
C LEU A 336 -1.30 -10.73 16.15
N THR A 337 -0.10 -11.09 15.71
CA THR A 337 0.23 -11.29 14.29
C THR A 337 0.29 -12.76 13.85
N LEU A 338 0.09 -13.72 14.78
CA LEU A 338 0.13 -15.16 14.48
C LEU A 338 -0.86 -15.58 13.39
N ASN A 339 -2.08 -15.05 13.44
CA ASN A 339 -3.10 -15.37 12.44
C ASN A 339 -2.68 -14.94 11.03
N SER A 340 -2.07 -13.75 10.91
CA SER A 340 -1.53 -13.27 9.64
C SER A 340 -0.38 -14.12 9.12
N LEU A 341 0.50 -14.63 9.99
CA LEU A 341 1.59 -15.52 9.57
C LEU A 341 1.06 -16.83 8.97
N ASN A 342 0.00 -17.39 9.56
CA ASN A 342 -0.67 -18.56 8.98
C ASN A 342 -1.25 -18.24 7.59
N LYS A 343 -1.95 -17.10 7.46
CA LYS A 343 -2.50 -16.64 6.18
C LYS A 343 -1.45 -16.42 5.09
N GLN A 344 -0.25 -15.95 5.47
CA GLN A 344 0.84 -15.76 4.51
C GLN A 344 1.29 -17.07 3.86
N GLY A 345 1.17 -18.21 4.53
CA GLY A 345 1.53 -19.51 3.97
C GLY A 345 0.82 -19.83 2.65
N SER A 346 -0.45 -19.43 2.50
CA SER A 346 -1.26 -19.73 1.32
C SER A 346 -1.24 -18.64 0.23
N THR A 347 -0.75 -17.44 0.54
CA THR A 347 -0.68 -16.31 -0.40
C THR A 347 0.71 -16.12 -1.01
N LYS A 348 1.77 -16.65 -0.36
CA LYS A 348 3.15 -16.62 -0.86
C LYS A 348 3.31 -17.22 -2.25
N GLU A 349 2.60 -18.30 -2.55
CA GLU A 349 2.69 -19.00 -3.84
C GLU A 349 1.91 -18.29 -4.96
N LYS A 350 1.14 -17.25 -4.62
CA LYS A 350 0.27 -16.52 -5.55
C LYS A 350 0.84 -15.17 -5.99
N VAL A 351 2.09 -14.88 -5.64
CA VAL A 351 2.77 -13.63 -6.01
C VAL A 351 4.00 -13.95 -6.85
N SER A 352 4.38 -13.03 -7.74
CA SER A 352 5.57 -13.17 -8.59
C SER A 352 6.84 -13.24 -7.76
N HIS A 353 6.96 -12.37 -6.74
CA HIS A 353 8.07 -12.42 -5.80
C HIS A 353 7.61 -12.16 -4.37
N TYR A 354 8.16 -12.96 -3.45
CA TYR A 354 8.01 -12.78 -2.02
C TYR A 354 9.38 -12.54 -1.39
N PHE A 355 9.53 -11.39 -0.72
CA PHE A 355 10.72 -10.99 -0.01
C PHE A 355 10.49 -11.08 1.50
N GLU A 356 11.37 -11.75 2.23
CA GLU A 356 11.41 -11.64 3.69
C GLU A 356 12.74 -11.04 4.13
N LEU A 357 12.69 -9.82 4.68
CA LEU A 357 13.92 -9.12 5.04
C LEU A 357 14.49 -9.63 6.37
N ASN A 358 15.78 -9.98 6.35
CA ASN A 358 16.53 -10.32 7.55
C ASN A 358 16.92 -9.05 8.32
N LEU A 359 16.01 -8.64 9.21
CA LEU A 359 16.18 -7.49 10.10
C LEU A 359 16.43 -7.92 11.55
N LYS A 360 17.14 -9.05 11.75
CA LYS A 360 17.58 -9.49 13.09
C LYS A 360 18.35 -8.37 13.80
N GLY A 361 18.01 -8.16 15.07
CA GLY A 361 18.61 -7.12 15.92
C GLY A 361 17.97 -5.74 15.82
N VAL A 362 16.99 -5.52 14.92
CA VAL A 362 16.21 -4.28 14.87
C VAL A 362 14.99 -4.40 15.78
N GLY A 363 14.93 -3.53 16.80
CA GLY A 363 13.79 -3.44 17.71
C GLY A 363 12.56 -2.83 17.03
N PHE A 364 11.37 -3.27 17.42
CA PHE A 364 10.11 -2.80 16.83
C PHE A 364 9.89 -1.28 16.96
N MET A 365 10.38 -0.67 18.05
CA MET A 365 10.30 0.78 18.31
C MET A 365 11.67 1.47 18.24
N ASP A 366 12.68 0.83 17.64
CA ASP A 366 14.03 1.40 17.56
C ASP A 366 14.26 2.13 16.23
N ASP A 367 14.04 3.44 16.25
CA ASP A 367 14.24 4.35 15.11
C ASP A 367 15.66 4.93 15.03
N SER A 368 16.54 4.62 15.98
CA SER A 368 17.87 5.24 16.08
C SER A 368 18.79 4.91 14.90
N LYS A 369 18.56 3.77 14.26
CA LYS A 369 19.36 3.23 13.15
C LYS A 369 18.62 3.22 11.82
N TRP A 370 17.66 4.12 11.62
CA TRP A 370 16.80 4.14 10.42
C TRP A 370 17.57 4.07 9.09
N LYS A 371 18.69 4.80 8.95
CA LYS A 371 19.54 4.74 7.74
C LYS A 371 20.14 3.36 7.48
N HIS A 372 20.58 2.68 8.55
CA HIS A 372 21.12 1.33 8.46
C HIS A 372 20.04 0.32 8.09
N ILE A 373 18.82 0.49 8.62
CA ILE A 373 17.67 -0.35 8.30
C ILE A 373 17.28 -0.18 6.83
N MET A 374 17.26 1.07 6.34
CA MET A 374 17.03 1.40 4.94
C MET A 374 18.09 0.78 4.02
N ALA A 375 19.38 0.95 4.34
CA ALA A 375 20.48 0.35 3.57
C ALA A 375 20.40 -1.18 3.54
N LYS A 376 20.01 -1.83 4.65
CA LYS A 376 19.78 -3.28 4.68
C LYS A 376 18.67 -3.71 3.72
N GLY A 377 17.55 -2.99 3.67
CA GLY A 377 16.47 -3.27 2.73
C GLY A 377 16.95 -3.18 1.29
N TYR A 378 17.68 -2.11 0.97
CA TYR A 378 18.28 -1.91 -0.35
C TYR A 378 19.22 -3.06 -0.76
N HIS A 379 20.22 -3.39 0.08
CA HIS A 379 21.20 -4.41 -0.26
C HIS A 379 20.59 -5.81 -0.39
N GLN A 380 19.68 -6.19 0.52
CA GLN A 380 19.03 -7.50 0.45
C GLN A 380 18.12 -7.64 -0.77
N THR A 381 17.40 -6.57 -1.15
CA THR A 381 16.61 -6.57 -2.38
C THR A 381 17.50 -6.64 -3.61
N HIS A 382 18.58 -5.87 -3.66
CA HIS A 382 19.52 -5.91 -4.77
C HIS A 382 20.13 -7.31 -4.95
N GLU A 383 20.61 -7.92 -3.85
CA GLU A 383 21.15 -9.27 -3.84
C GLU A 383 20.11 -10.31 -4.28
N TYR A 384 18.86 -10.18 -3.83
CA TYR A 384 17.78 -11.06 -4.30
C TYR A 384 17.58 -10.94 -5.81
N LEU A 385 17.44 -9.71 -6.33
CA LEU A 385 17.16 -9.47 -7.75
C LEU A 385 18.29 -9.94 -8.66
N GLU A 386 19.55 -9.87 -8.22
CA GLU A 386 20.70 -10.33 -8.99
C GLU A 386 20.84 -11.85 -9.06
N ASN A 387 20.33 -12.55 -8.05
CA ASN A 387 20.39 -14.00 -7.98
C ASN A 387 19.15 -14.68 -8.59
N LEU A 388 18.16 -13.92 -9.08
CA LEU A 388 17.00 -14.50 -9.73
C LEU A 388 17.36 -15.10 -11.10
N PRO A 389 16.77 -16.25 -11.46
CA PRO A 389 16.81 -16.76 -12.83
C PRO A 389 16.26 -15.74 -13.83
N VAL A 390 16.74 -15.76 -15.08
CA VAL A 390 16.36 -14.75 -16.09
C VAL A 390 14.87 -14.80 -16.39
N GLU A 391 14.30 -16.00 -16.43
CA GLU A 391 12.88 -16.29 -16.62
C GLU A 391 11.97 -15.73 -15.50
N GLU A 392 12.52 -15.42 -14.33
CA GLU A 392 11.78 -14.81 -13.22
C GLU A 392 11.90 -13.26 -13.25
N GLN A 393 12.72 -12.69 -14.13
CA GLN A 393 12.97 -11.25 -14.22
C GLN A 393 12.03 -10.57 -15.21
N PHE A 394 10.73 -10.52 -14.86
CA PHE A 394 9.66 -9.99 -15.73
C PHE A 394 9.90 -8.55 -16.25
N TRP A 395 10.76 -7.77 -15.60
CA TRP A 395 11.13 -6.39 -15.99
C TRP A 395 12.21 -6.32 -17.07
N LYS A 396 12.81 -7.45 -17.46
CA LYS A 396 13.75 -7.52 -18.59
C LYS A 396 13.07 -7.83 -19.92
N GLU A 397 11.84 -8.32 -19.88
CA GLU A 397 11.06 -8.71 -21.06
C GLU A 397 10.20 -7.57 -21.63
N SER A 398 10.19 -6.40 -20.97
CA SER A 398 9.29 -5.27 -21.23
C SER A 398 9.90 -4.13 -22.03
#